data_AF-A0A1Q7LCT1-F1
#
_entry.id   AF-A0A1Q7LCT1-F1
#
_cell.length_a   1.000
_cell.length_b   1.000
_cell.length_c   1.000
_cell.angle_alpha   90.00
_cell.angle_beta   90.00
_cell.angle_gamma   90.00
#
_symmetry.space_group_name_H-M   'P 1'
#
loop_
_entity.id
_entity.type
_entity.pdbx_description
1 polymer ?
#
loop_
_entity_poly.entity_id
_entity_poly.type
_entity_poly.pdbx_seq_one_letter_code
_entity_poly.pdbx_strand_id
1 'polypeptide(L)'
;MRQLPGVAWVVGNSHKPQIPELIEALSPQQKFSFSSGLLPLSAITPASIPASHDTAQVLIGDIFEQKTLLTTPVFGGEGNHTRPTLKIQDGCNSRCSFCVIPFVRGRSRSLPPDEVIRELRRLNQAGYHEIVLSGINLGTYGRDLSPRVEFEDLLRRILEETSVERLRVSSIEPMDVTRDLVELFASTELIAQHFHMPLQSGSDRILAAMHRWYRAEHYARRVELIRERLPHAAIGADVIAGFPGETEADHAATMAFIEALPFTYLHVFSYSKRPATKAASLRNQVPRAITKRRARELRALSERKAAAFRQSQIGRELRVLTLRASTDPVGGRTPAISSNYRRLLVKGLFPCNHWLNVTANASEETHLLAEVS
;
A
#
# COMPACT_ATOMS: atom_id res chain seq x y z
N MET A 1 -8.58 30.48 -14.93
CA MET A 1 -7.58 29.42 -14.66
C MET A 1 -6.22 30.08 -14.51
N ARG A 2 -5.38 29.65 -13.55
CA ARG A 2 -4.01 30.17 -13.45
C ARG A 2 -3.21 29.60 -14.63
N GLN A 3 -2.46 30.45 -15.33
CA GLN A 3 -1.44 29.99 -16.26
C GLN A 3 -0.46 29.10 -15.49
N LEU A 4 -0.17 27.92 -16.02
CA LEU A 4 0.87 27.02 -15.53
C LEU A 4 1.93 26.94 -16.62
N PRO A 5 2.95 27.84 -16.60
CA PRO A 5 3.97 27.89 -17.64
C PRO A 5 4.64 26.52 -17.82
N GLY A 6 4.78 26.08 -19.07
CA GLY A 6 5.39 24.79 -19.41
C GLY A 6 4.47 23.56 -19.22
N VAL A 7 3.18 23.75 -18.90
CA VAL A 7 2.22 22.64 -18.74
C VAL A 7 1.24 22.63 -19.90
N ALA A 8 1.25 21.56 -20.71
CA ALA A 8 0.28 21.36 -21.79
C ALA A 8 -1.09 20.91 -21.25
N TRP A 9 -1.09 19.94 -20.31
CA TRP A 9 -2.30 19.38 -19.73
C TRP A 9 -2.23 19.21 -18.22
N VAL A 10 -3.38 19.42 -17.57
CA VAL A 10 -3.65 18.93 -16.22
C VAL A 10 -4.69 17.82 -16.32
N VAL A 11 -4.23 16.56 -16.22
CA VAL A 11 -5.10 15.38 -16.38
C VAL A 11 -5.57 14.88 -15.02
N GLY A 12 -6.89 14.95 -14.79
CA GLY A 12 -7.55 14.42 -13.60
C GLY A 12 -7.64 12.90 -13.59
N ASN A 13 -7.98 12.31 -12.44
CA ASN A 13 -8.10 10.84 -12.30
C ASN A 13 -9.09 10.21 -13.29
N SER A 14 -10.16 10.93 -13.68
CA SER A 14 -11.16 10.45 -14.64
C SER A 14 -10.62 10.29 -16.06
N HIS A 15 -9.54 10.97 -16.41
CA HIS A 15 -8.94 10.98 -17.75
C HIS A 15 -7.55 10.34 -17.79
N LYS A 16 -7.05 9.80 -16.66
CA LYS A 16 -5.76 9.09 -16.60
C LYS A 16 -5.63 7.96 -17.63
N PRO A 17 -6.67 7.14 -17.87
CA PRO A 17 -6.66 6.15 -18.94
C PRO A 17 -6.30 6.68 -20.33
N GLN A 18 -6.58 7.97 -20.60
CA GLN A 18 -6.43 8.59 -21.91
C GLN A 18 -5.06 9.24 -22.13
N ILE A 19 -4.18 9.19 -21.11
CA ILE A 19 -2.84 9.80 -21.19
C ILE A 19 -2.05 9.28 -22.42
N PRO A 20 -2.05 7.98 -22.75
CA PRO A 20 -1.35 7.49 -23.95
C PRO A 20 -1.84 8.15 -25.24
N GLU A 21 -3.16 8.27 -25.44
CA GLU A 21 -3.76 8.91 -26.62
C GLU A 21 -3.50 10.41 -26.65
N LEU A 22 -3.52 11.07 -25.49
CA LEU A 22 -3.15 12.49 -25.38
C LEU A 22 -1.70 12.70 -25.79
N ILE A 23 -0.78 11.84 -25.36
CA ILE A 23 0.63 11.95 -25.74
C ILE A 23 0.81 11.72 -27.25
N GLU A 24 0.14 10.74 -27.84
CA GLU A 24 0.18 10.52 -29.29
C GLU A 24 -0.30 11.75 -30.08
N ALA A 25 -1.35 12.43 -29.60
CA ALA A 25 -1.84 13.65 -30.21
C ALA A 25 -0.82 14.81 -30.21
N LEU A 26 0.16 14.83 -29.29
CA LEU A 26 1.26 15.82 -29.31
C LEU A 26 2.32 15.52 -30.36
N SER A 27 2.42 14.27 -30.82
CA SER A 27 3.50 13.83 -31.69
C SER A 27 2.97 13.12 -32.94
N PRO A 28 2.25 13.83 -33.85
CA PRO A 28 1.61 13.22 -35.02
C PRO A 28 2.59 12.48 -35.97
N GLN A 29 3.88 12.81 -35.86
CA GLN A 29 4.97 12.26 -36.67
C GLN A 29 5.54 10.95 -36.09
N GLN A 30 5.17 10.55 -34.86
CA GLN A 30 5.55 9.30 -34.22
C GLN A 30 4.30 8.47 -33.94
N LYS A 31 3.94 7.57 -34.86
CA LYS A 31 2.92 6.54 -34.59
C LYS A 31 3.49 5.54 -33.60
N PHE A 32 2.95 5.52 -32.39
CA PHE A 32 3.33 4.53 -31.39
C PHE A 32 2.48 3.27 -31.57
N SER A 33 3.11 2.10 -31.59
CA SER A 33 2.37 0.83 -31.66
C SER A 33 1.86 0.45 -30.27
N PHE A 34 0.56 0.60 -30.04
CA PHE A 34 -0.11 0.21 -28.80
C PHE A 34 -0.51 -1.26 -28.85
N SER A 35 0.41 -2.18 -28.56
CA SER A 35 0.03 -3.60 -28.44
C SER A 35 -0.91 -3.88 -27.24
N SER A 36 -1.16 -2.88 -26.39
CA SER A 36 -1.98 -3.01 -25.17
C SER A 36 -2.63 -1.70 -24.67
N GLY A 37 -2.69 -0.64 -25.49
CA GLY A 37 -3.18 0.69 -25.04
C GLY A 37 -2.23 1.43 -24.09
N LEU A 38 -0.94 1.04 -24.07
CA LEU A 38 0.08 1.60 -23.19
C LEU A 38 1.27 2.13 -24.00
N LEU A 39 1.84 3.24 -23.54
CA LEU A 39 2.99 3.90 -24.16
C LEU A 39 4.21 3.87 -23.22
N PRO A 40 5.37 3.30 -23.63
CA PRO A 40 6.58 3.35 -22.81
C PRO A 40 7.13 4.77 -22.74
N LEU A 41 7.49 5.24 -21.54
CA LEU A 41 7.99 6.60 -21.31
C LEU A 41 9.26 6.91 -22.14
N SER A 42 10.12 5.91 -22.37
CA SER A 42 11.32 6.03 -23.19
C SER A 42 11.05 6.33 -24.67
N ALA A 43 9.81 6.12 -25.14
CA ALA A 43 9.41 6.47 -26.50
C ALA A 43 9.06 7.96 -26.64
N ILE A 44 8.93 8.70 -25.53
CA ILE A 44 8.64 10.14 -25.53
C ILE A 44 9.97 10.90 -25.49
N THR A 45 10.27 11.69 -26.54
CA THR A 45 11.46 12.56 -26.54
C THR A 45 11.07 14.03 -26.33
N PRO A 46 11.92 14.87 -25.71
CA PRO A 46 11.61 16.29 -25.48
C PRO A 46 11.34 17.08 -26.76
N ALA A 47 11.89 16.63 -27.90
CA ALA A 47 11.68 17.23 -29.22
C ALA A 47 10.29 16.92 -29.80
N SER A 48 9.54 15.97 -29.20
CA SER A 48 8.22 15.54 -29.66
C SER A 48 7.07 16.40 -29.10
N ILE A 49 7.35 17.38 -28.24
CA ILE A 49 6.33 18.19 -27.55
C ILE A 49 6.32 19.61 -28.15
N PRO A 50 5.22 20.06 -28.78
CA PRO A 50 5.15 21.41 -29.34
C PRO A 50 5.37 22.47 -28.25
N ALA A 51 6.01 23.59 -28.64
CA ALA A 51 6.26 24.73 -27.76
C ALA A 51 4.95 25.22 -27.10
N SER A 52 5.05 25.56 -25.82
CA SER A 52 3.94 25.69 -24.88
C SER A 52 2.72 26.46 -25.37
N HIS A 53 1.52 25.94 -25.07
CA HIS A 53 0.33 26.78 -24.99
C HIS A 53 0.41 27.68 -23.74
N ASP A 54 0.01 28.95 -23.85
CA ASP A 54 -0.04 29.90 -22.72
C ASP A 54 -0.99 29.46 -21.59
N THR A 55 -1.86 28.49 -21.85
CA THR A 55 -2.79 27.93 -20.87
C THR A 55 -2.83 26.41 -20.95
N ALA A 56 -2.59 25.74 -19.82
CA ALA A 56 -2.74 24.30 -19.69
C ALA A 56 -4.21 23.91 -19.85
N GLN A 57 -4.49 22.96 -20.74
CA GLN A 57 -5.83 22.37 -20.87
C GLN A 57 -6.09 21.45 -19.66
N VAL A 58 -7.21 21.66 -18.96
CA VAL A 58 -7.57 20.86 -17.78
C VAL A 58 -8.59 19.80 -18.20
N LEU A 59 -8.20 18.53 -18.11
CA LEU A 59 -9.01 17.37 -18.47
C LEU A 59 -9.53 16.70 -17.20
N ILE A 60 -10.71 17.12 -16.76
CA ILE A 60 -11.42 16.57 -15.59
C ILE A 60 -12.84 16.22 -16.00
N GLY A 61 -13.38 15.13 -15.45
CA GLY A 61 -14.70 14.60 -15.76
C GLY A 61 -15.27 13.88 -14.55
N ASP A 62 -16.42 13.23 -14.72
CA ASP A 62 -17.03 12.49 -13.63
C ASP A 62 -16.28 11.17 -13.36
N ILE A 63 -15.61 11.08 -12.21
CA ILE A 63 -14.92 9.85 -11.80
C ILE A 63 -15.88 8.69 -11.55
N PHE A 64 -17.17 8.96 -11.34
CA PHE A 64 -18.20 7.93 -11.15
C PHE A 64 -18.65 7.27 -12.46
N GLU A 65 -18.38 7.87 -13.61
CA GLU A 65 -18.62 7.25 -14.92
C GLU A 65 -17.56 6.20 -15.30
N GLN A 66 -16.40 6.25 -14.66
CA GLN A 66 -15.34 5.26 -14.87
C GLN A 66 -15.77 3.90 -14.31
N LYS A 67 -15.83 2.89 -15.18
CA LYS A 67 -16.24 1.52 -14.85
C LYS A 67 -15.11 0.50 -14.93
N THR A 68 -14.07 0.79 -15.72
CA THR A 68 -12.94 -0.11 -15.93
C THR A 68 -11.75 0.30 -15.09
N LEU A 69 -10.94 -0.68 -14.71
CA LEU A 69 -9.63 -0.47 -14.12
C LEU A 69 -8.58 -0.79 -15.19
N LEU A 70 -7.96 0.23 -15.76
CA LEU A 70 -6.71 0.02 -16.51
C LEU A 70 -5.58 -0.17 -15.50
N THR A 71 -4.90 -1.30 -15.59
CA THR A 71 -3.75 -1.59 -14.76
C THR A 71 -2.59 -2.00 -15.65
N THR A 72 -1.46 -1.37 -15.40
CA THR A 72 -0.17 -1.86 -15.82
C THR A 72 0.58 -2.11 -14.52
N PRO A 73 1.18 -3.29 -14.34
CA PRO A 73 2.14 -3.46 -13.27
C PRO A 73 3.16 -2.33 -13.38
N VAL A 74 3.45 -1.66 -12.28
CA VAL A 74 4.55 -0.71 -12.26
C VAL A 74 5.83 -1.54 -12.23
N PHE A 75 6.38 -1.82 -13.42
CA PHE A 75 7.70 -2.41 -13.61
C PHE A 75 8.70 -1.41 -13.10
N GLY A 76 9.25 -1.64 -11.91
CA GLY A 76 10.39 -0.91 -11.39
C GLY A 76 10.40 0.58 -11.75
N GLY A 77 9.35 1.33 -11.38
CA GLY A 77 9.27 2.78 -11.60
C GLY A 77 10.57 3.47 -11.19
N GLU A 78 10.93 4.59 -11.83
CA GLU A 78 12.21 5.33 -11.70
C GLU A 78 13.00 4.94 -10.44
N GLY A 79 13.82 3.90 -10.54
CA GLY A 79 14.37 3.19 -9.37
C GLY A 79 14.54 1.68 -9.53
N ASN A 80 13.93 1.06 -10.55
CA ASN A 80 14.23 -0.32 -10.95
C ASN A 80 14.05 -1.31 -9.77
N HIS A 81 12.93 -1.16 -9.05
CA HIS A 81 12.61 -1.92 -7.84
C HIS A 81 12.42 -3.42 -8.11
N THR A 82 13.06 -4.25 -7.28
CA THR A 82 13.00 -5.73 -7.26
C THR A 82 11.59 -6.31 -7.11
N ARG A 83 10.62 -5.51 -6.64
CA ARG A 83 9.29 -5.98 -6.25
C ARG A 83 8.21 -5.11 -6.90
N PRO A 84 7.61 -5.55 -8.01
CA PRO A 84 6.59 -4.79 -8.70
C PRO A 84 5.30 -4.75 -7.87
N THR A 85 4.57 -3.65 -8.02
CA THR A 85 3.22 -3.53 -7.46
C THR A 85 2.20 -3.74 -8.57
N LEU A 86 1.34 -4.74 -8.40
CA LEU A 86 0.20 -5.00 -9.27
C LEU A 86 -1.06 -4.44 -8.61
N LYS A 87 -1.62 -3.38 -9.21
CA LYS A 87 -2.86 -2.79 -8.73
C LYS A 87 -4.04 -3.60 -9.26
N ILE A 88 -4.78 -4.26 -8.38
CA ILE A 88 -5.91 -5.12 -8.73
C ILE A 88 -7.27 -4.52 -8.36
N GLN A 89 -7.27 -3.39 -7.64
CA GLN A 89 -8.48 -2.71 -7.19
C GLN A 89 -8.24 -1.19 -7.11
N ASP A 90 -9.23 -0.37 -7.49
CA ASP A 90 -9.22 1.08 -7.27
C ASP A 90 -10.58 1.61 -6.81
N GLY A 91 -10.59 2.81 -6.24
CA GLY A 91 -11.80 3.40 -5.68
C GLY A 91 -12.25 2.72 -4.39
N CYS A 92 -13.32 3.22 -3.78
CA CYS A 92 -13.82 2.65 -2.54
C CYS A 92 -15.28 3.02 -2.33
N ASN A 93 -16.08 2.07 -1.87
CA ASN A 93 -17.49 2.30 -1.53
C ASN A 93 -17.68 2.67 -0.04
N SER A 94 -16.63 2.60 0.78
CA SER A 94 -16.68 2.98 2.20
C SER A 94 -16.91 4.49 2.37
N ARG A 95 -17.73 4.84 3.36
CA ARG A 95 -18.13 6.24 3.65
C ARG A 95 -17.47 6.80 4.91
N CYS A 96 -16.16 6.57 5.05
CA CYS A 96 -15.37 7.11 6.15
C CYS A 96 -15.44 8.65 6.14
N SER A 97 -15.73 9.26 7.30
CA SER A 97 -16.09 10.69 7.35
C SER A 97 -14.94 11.61 6.93
N PHE A 98 -13.69 11.18 7.06
CA PHE A 98 -12.47 11.92 6.69
C PHE A 98 -11.95 11.60 5.28
N CYS A 99 -12.46 10.55 4.63
CA CYS A 99 -11.83 10.00 3.44
C CYS A 99 -12.38 10.67 2.18
N VAL A 100 -11.49 11.28 1.40
CA VAL A 100 -11.84 11.90 0.11
C VAL A 100 -11.82 10.91 -1.05
N ILE A 101 -11.33 9.68 -0.82
CA ILE A 101 -11.09 8.69 -1.87
C ILE A 101 -12.34 8.38 -2.72
N PRO A 102 -13.54 8.18 -2.16
CA PRO A 102 -14.73 7.93 -2.97
C PRO A 102 -15.01 9.05 -4.00
N PHE A 103 -14.66 10.29 -3.69
CA PHE A 103 -14.89 11.45 -4.57
C PHE A 103 -13.80 11.66 -5.62
N VAL A 104 -12.59 11.15 -5.39
CA VAL A 104 -11.45 11.37 -6.31
C VAL A 104 -11.04 10.11 -7.06
N ARG A 105 -11.44 8.93 -6.59
CA ARG A 105 -11.18 7.63 -7.22
C ARG A 105 -12.47 6.90 -7.61
N GLY A 106 -13.65 7.43 -7.25
CA GLY A 106 -14.95 6.84 -7.58
C GLY A 106 -15.26 5.56 -6.78
N ARG A 107 -16.24 4.81 -7.27
CA ARG A 107 -16.67 3.52 -6.70
C ARG A 107 -15.56 2.47 -6.79
N SER A 108 -15.68 1.42 -5.97
CA SER A 108 -14.78 0.27 -6.08
C SER A 108 -14.86 -0.33 -7.48
N ARG A 109 -13.70 -0.62 -8.05
CA ARG A 109 -13.52 -1.32 -9.31
C ARG A 109 -12.39 -2.33 -9.16
N SER A 110 -12.69 -3.58 -9.42
CA SER A 110 -11.74 -4.69 -9.40
C SER A 110 -11.31 -5.08 -10.80
N LEU A 111 -10.05 -5.49 -10.93
CA LEU A 111 -9.57 -6.20 -12.11
C LEU A 111 -10.16 -7.62 -12.09
N PRO A 112 -10.70 -8.17 -13.20
CA PRO A 112 -11.19 -9.55 -13.22
C PRO A 112 -10.09 -10.55 -12.85
N PRO A 113 -10.41 -11.67 -12.16
CA PRO A 113 -9.41 -12.63 -11.69
C PRO A 113 -8.48 -13.14 -12.78
N ASP A 114 -9.02 -13.51 -13.95
CA ASP A 114 -8.20 -14.06 -15.05
C ASP A 114 -7.16 -13.05 -15.56
N GLU A 115 -7.49 -11.75 -15.50
CA GLU A 115 -6.54 -10.70 -15.83
C GLU A 115 -5.48 -10.53 -14.74
N VAL A 116 -5.84 -10.69 -13.46
CA VAL A 116 -4.88 -10.70 -12.35
C VAL A 116 -3.90 -11.86 -12.54
N ILE A 117 -4.39 -13.07 -12.81
CA ILE A 117 -3.56 -14.26 -13.07
C ILE A 117 -2.65 -14.03 -14.28
N ARG A 118 -3.19 -13.47 -15.38
CA ARG A 118 -2.40 -13.14 -16.59
C ARG A 118 -1.26 -12.17 -16.28
N GLU A 119 -1.53 -11.08 -15.57
CA GLU A 119 -0.48 -10.11 -15.22
C GLU A 119 0.55 -10.69 -14.26
N LEU A 120 0.14 -11.51 -13.29
CA LEU A 120 1.07 -12.21 -12.40
C LEU A 120 1.97 -13.17 -13.18
N ARG A 121 1.43 -13.98 -14.09
CA ARG A 121 2.24 -14.86 -14.95
C ARG A 121 3.26 -14.06 -15.77
N ARG A 122 2.86 -12.91 -16.31
CA ARG A 122 3.75 -12.03 -17.06
C ARG A 122 4.88 -11.47 -16.19
N LEU A 123 4.59 -11.09 -14.94
CA LEU A 123 5.60 -10.64 -13.99
C LEU A 123 6.56 -11.77 -13.59
N ASN A 124 6.05 -12.97 -13.37
CA ASN A 124 6.89 -14.14 -13.08
C ASN A 124 7.81 -14.47 -14.27
N GLN A 125 7.28 -14.45 -15.49
CA GLN A 125 8.07 -14.64 -16.73
C GLN A 125 9.14 -13.57 -16.91
N ALA A 126 8.89 -12.35 -16.43
CA ALA A 126 9.88 -11.27 -16.37
C ALA A 126 10.90 -11.43 -15.23
N GLY A 127 10.83 -12.51 -14.45
CA GLY A 127 11.80 -12.90 -13.42
C GLY A 127 11.50 -12.34 -12.03
N TYR A 128 10.37 -11.70 -11.77
CA TYR A 128 10.09 -11.15 -10.43
C TYR A 128 9.65 -12.23 -9.45
N HIS A 129 10.35 -12.33 -8.31
CA HIS A 129 10.05 -13.35 -7.29
C HIS A 129 9.01 -12.90 -6.25
N GLU A 130 8.97 -11.62 -5.89
CA GLU A 130 7.96 -11.07 -4.97
C GLU A 130 7.09 -10.01 -5.67
N ILE A 131 5.77 -10.21 -5.64
CA ILE A 131 4.79 -9.28 -6.23
C ILE A 131 3.88 -8.73 -5.12
N VAL A 132 3.66 -7.41 -5.12
CA VAL A 132 2.77 -6.74 -4.17
C VAL A 132 1.41 -6.50 -4.83
N LEU A 133 0.36 -7.15 -4.33
CA LEU A 133 -1.02 -6.81 -4.67
C LEU A 133 -1.41 -5.51 -3.98
N SER A 134 -1.94 -4.57 -4.76
CA SER A 134 -2.35 -3.27 -4.25
C SER A 134 -3.77 -2.90 -4.65
N GLY A 135 -4.42 -2.20 -3.73
CA GLY A 135 -5.73 -1.62 -3.90
C GLY A 135 -5.97 -0.55 -2.84
N ILE A 136 -7.11 0.13 -2.93
CA ILE A 136 -7.56 1.05 -1.89
C ILE A 136 -8.12 0.28 -0.69
N ASN A 137 -8.90 -0.78 -0.93
CA ASN A 137 -9.36 -1.71 0.08
C ASN A 137 -9.47 -3.12 -0.51
N LEU A 138 -8.41 -3.92 -0.36
CA LEU A 138 -8.33 -5.24 -0.99
C LEU A 138 -9.33 -6.25 -0.42
N GLY A 139 -9.76 -6.09 0.84
CA GLY A 139 -10.81 -6.94 1.42
C GLY A 139 -12.17 -6.82 0.73
N THR A 140 -12.37 -5.77 -0.08
CA THR A 140 -13.58 -5.57 -0.89
C THR A 140 -13.40 -5.95 -2.35
N TYR A 141 -12.23 -6.47 -2.75
CA TYR A 141 -12.00 -6.92 -4.11
C TYR A 141 -13.09 -7.89 -4.57
N GLY A 142 -13.54 -7.75 -5.81
CA GLY A 142 -14.43 -8.69 -6.49
C GLY A 142 -15.90 -8.56 -6.12
N ARG A 143 -16.25 -7.74 -5.12
CA ARG A 143 -17.64 -7.42 -4.75
C ARG A 143 -18.40 -6.66 -5.84
N ASP A 144 -17.69 -5.96 -6.73
CA ASP A 144 -18.23 -5.25 -7.89
C ASP A 144 -18.29 -6.09 -9.17
N LEU A 145 -17.74 -7.31 -9.17
CA LEU A 145 -17.71 -8.20 -10.33
C LEU A 145 -18.99 -9.06 -10.43
N SER A 146 -19.25 -9.57 -11.63
CA SER A 146 -20.31 -10.54 -11.92
C SER A 146 -19.73 -11.69 -12.77
N PRO A 147 -19.60 -12.92 -12.23
CA PRO A 147 -19.96 -13.31 -10.87
C PRO A 147 -19.07 -12.61 -9.82
N ARG A 148 -19.63 -12.43 -8.62
CA ARG A 148 -18.90 -11.90 -7.47
C ARG A 148 -17.81 -12.89 -7.05
N VAL A 149 -16.65 -12.36 -6.66
CA VAL A 149 -15.50 -13.14 -6.20
C VAL A 149 -15.02 -12.56 -4.87
N GLU A 150 -14.74 -13.41 -3.89
CA GLU A 150 -14.12 -12.95 -2.64
C GLU A 150 -12.60 -12.86 -2.79
N PHE A 151 -11.97 -11.94 -2.03
CA PHE A 151 -10.54 -11.73 -2.12
C PHE A 151 -9.73 -13.01 -1.79
N GLU A 152 -10.21 -13.80 -0.83
CA GLU A 152 -9.60 -15.08 -0.45
C GLU A 152 -9.61 -16.09 -1.61
N ASP A 153 -10.70 -16.15 -2.38
CA ASP A 153 -10.80 -17.03 -3.55
C ASP A 153 -9.81 -16.62 -4.64
N LEU A 154 -9.63 -15.31 -4.86
CA LEU A 154 -8.58 -14.82 -5.76
C LEU A 154 -7.20 -15.28 -5.27
N LEU A 155 -6.90 -15.15 -3.97
CA LEU A 155 -5.61 -15.58 -3.43
C LEU A 155 -5.39 -17.09 -3.63
N ARG A 156 -6.40 -17.93 -3.40
CA ARG A 156 -6.32 -19.38 -3.68
C ARG A 156 -6.03 -19.66 -5.15
N ARG A 157 -6.78 -19.03 -6.06
CA ARG A 157 -6.53 -19.13 -7.50
C ARG A 157 -5.13 -18.67 -7.88
N ILE A 158 -4.60 -17.60 -7.29
CA ILE A 158 -3.22 -17.16 -7.55
C ILE A 158 -2.21 -18.24 -7.15
N LEU A 159 -2.38 -18.84 -5.97
CA LEU A 159 -1.48 -19.88 -5.47
C LEU A 159 -1.54 -21.16 -6.33
N GLU A 160 -2.70 -21.48 -6.88
CA GLU A 160 -2.92 -22.66 -7.73
C GLU A 160 -2.49 -22.44 -9.19
N GLU A 161 -2.76 -21.26 -9.75
CA GLU A 161 -2.66 -21.00 -11.19
C GLU A 161 -1.39 -20.24 -11.59
N THR A 162 -0.55 -19.82 -10.64
CA THR A 162 0.68 -19.06 -10.90
C THR A 162 1.88 -19.66 -10.18
N SER A 163 3.08 -19.35 -10.66
CA SER A 163 4.35 -19.75 -10.03
C SER A 163 4.92 -18.68 -9.09
N VAL A 164 4.06 -17.82 -8.50
CA VAL A 164 4.55 -16.69 -7.70
C VAL A 164 5.23 -17.21 -6.45
N GLU A 165 6.48 -16.79 -6.23
CA GLU A 165 7.27 -17.29 -5.09
C GLU A 165 6.98 -16.52 -3.80
N ARG A 166 6.54 -15.27 -3.93
CA ARG A 166 6.00 -14.50 -2.82
C ARG A 166 4.98 -13.47 -3.27
N LEU A 167 3.81 -13.50 -2.65
CA LEU A 167 2.74 -12.53 -2.81
C LEU A 167 2.64 -11.71 -1.54
N ARG A 168 2.62 -10.38 -1.66
CA ARG A 168 2.39 -9.49 -0.52
C ARG A 168 1.12 -8.69 -0.74
N VAL A 169 0.30 -8.61 0.30
CA VAL A 169 -0.92 -7.79 0.27
C VAL A 169 -0.63 -6.42 0.89
N SER A 170 -0.96 -5.33 0.19
CA SER A 170 -0.57 -3.99 0.64
C SER A 170 -1.34 -3.49 1.87
N SER A 171 -2.67 -3.55 1.84
CA SER A 171 -3.56 -3.09 2.91
C SER A 171 -4.93 -3.77 2.83
N ILE A 172 -5.49 -4.15 3.98
CA ILE A 172 -6.80 -4.80 4.10
C ILE A 172 -7.56 -4.14 5.26
N GLU A 173 -8.82 -3.79 5.04
CA GLU A 173 -9.68 -3.30 6.12
C GLU A 173 -9.79 -4.34 7.25
N PRO A 174 -9.72 -3.96 8.55
CA PRO A 174 -9.61 -4.91 9.65
C PRO A 174 -10.74 -5.95 9.68
N MET A 175 -11.97 -5.54 9.35
CA MET A 175 -13.12 -6.44 9.38
C MET A 175 -13.16 -7.45 8.24
N ASP A 176 -12.40 -7.21 7.16
CA ASP A 176 -12.22 -8.15 6.07
C ASP A 176 -11.08 -9.15 6.35
N VAL A 177 -10.37 -9.02 7.48
CA VAL A 177 -9.41 -10.02 7.96
C VAL A 177 -10.18 -11.10 8.73
N THR A 178 -10.75 -12.03 7.98
CA THR A 178 -11.53 -13.17 8.50
C THR A 178 -10.61 -14.24 9.10
N ARG A 179 -11.21 -15.25 9.74
CA ARG A 179 -10.46 -16.46 10.14
C ARG A 179 -9.88 -17.16 8.92
N ASP A 180 -10.70 -17.36 7.90
CA ASP A 180 -10.33 -18.10 6.70
C ASP A 180 -9.16 -17.45 5.94
N LEU A 181 -9.13 -16.11 5.88
CA LEU A 181 -7.98 -15.37 5.34
C LEU A 181 -6.72 -15.59 6.18
N VAL A 182 -6.82 -15.55 7.50
CA VAL A 182 -5.66 -15.76 8.39
C VAL A 182 -5.15 -17.20 8.28
N GLU A 183 -6.05 -18.20 8.22
CA GLU A 183 -5.66 -19.60 7.99
C GLU A 183 -5.01 -19.77 6.62
N LEU A 184 -5.49 -19.09 5.59
CA LEU A 184 -4.86 -19.10 4.27
C LEU A 184 -3.43 -18.56 4.33
N PHE A 185 -3.20 -17.42 4.99
CA PHE A 185 -1.86 -16.88 5.21
C PHE A 185 -0.97 -17.83 6.04
N ALA A 186 -1.54 -18.57 6.98
CA ALA A 186 -0.80 -19.55 7.80
C ALA A 186 -0.48 -20.85 7.05
N SER A 187 -1.29 -21.21 6.04
CA SER A 187 -1.14 -22.47 5.29
C SER A 187 0.01 -22.47 4.27
N THR A 188 0.63 -21.33 3.98
CA THR A 188 1.66 -21.22 2.94
C THR A 188 2.69 -20.13 3.24
N GLU A 189 3.94 -20.35 2.83
CA GLU A 189 4.99 -19.33 2.87
C GLU A 189 4.97 -18.39 1.64
N LEU A 190 4.20 -18.75 0.61
CA LEU A 190 4.06 -17.96 -0.61
C LEU A 190 3.31 -16.66 -0.34
N ILE A 191 2.47 -16.59 0.69
CA ILE A 191 1.88 -15.31 1.13
C ILE A 191 2.77 -14.73 2.22
N ALA A 192 3.22 -13.49 1.99
CA ALA A 192 4.05 -12.79 2.94
C ALA A 192 3.30 -12.59 4.26
N GLN A 193 3.92 -12.97 5.39
CA GLN A 193 3.35 -12.87 6.75
C GLN A 193 3.32 -11.43 7.25
N HIS A 194 2.56 -10.60 6.55
CA HIS A 194 2.49 -9.16 6.73
C HIS A 194 1.05 -8.70 6.53
N PHE A 195 0.49 -8.12 7.57
CA PHE A 195 -0.84 -7.54 7.59
C PHE A 195 -0.69 -6.05 7.84
N HIS A 196 -1.23 -5.24 6.95
CA HIS A 196 -1.40 -3.82 7.17
C HIS A 196 -2.89 -3.52 7.27
N MET A 197 -3.33 -3.18 8.47
CA MET A 197 -4.74 -2.99 8.82
C MET A 197 -4.94 -1.56 9.34
N PRO A 198 -5.68 -0.70 8.63
CA PRO A 198 -5.87 0.68 9.07
C PRO A 198 -6.73 0.75 10.35
N LEU A 199 -6.12 1.13 11.48
CA LEU A 199 -6.81 1.30 12.77
C LEU A 199 -7.60 2.61 12.82
N GLN A 200 -7.00 3.68 12.31
CA GLN A 200 -7.45 5.08 12.38
C GLN A 200 -7.44 5.70 13.79
N SER A 201 -8.08 5.06 14.77
CA SER A 201 -8.08 5.46 16.19
C SER A 201 -8.35 4.25 17.10
N GLY A 202 -7.90 4.30 18.36
CA GLY A 202 -8.26 3.31 19.38
C GLY A 202 -9.41 3.76 20.30
N SER A 203 -9.99 4.94 20.08
CA SER A 203 -11.20 5.38 20.79
C SER A 203 -12.45 5.03 19.98
N ASP A 204 -13.36 4.25 20.57
CA ASP A 204 -14.65 3.91 19.96
C ASP A 204 -15.47 5.14 19.57
N ARG A 205 -15.39 6.21 20.36
CA ARG A 205 -16.09 7.47 20.09
C ARG A 205 -15.54 8.13 18.82
N ILE A 206 -14.22 8.11 18.64
CA ILE A 206 -13.57 8.66 17.45
C ILE A 206 -13.75 7.74 16.25
N LEU A 207 -13.66 6.42 16.41
CA LEU A 207 -13.99 5.45 15.37
C LEU A 207 -15.41 5.65 14.83
N ALA A 208 -16.39 5.82 15.72
CA ALA A 208 -17.77 6.13 15.33
C ALA A 208 -17.87 7.47 14.59
N ALA A 209 -17.21 8.53 15.06
CA ALA A 209 -17.17 9.83 14.38
C ALA A 209 -16.45 9.78 13.01
N MET A 210 -15.48 8.87 12.88
CA MET A 210 -14.79 8.52 11.64
C MET A 210 -15.65 7.68 10.68
N HIS A 211 -16.84 7.23 11.12
CA HIS A 211 -17.70 6.26 10.43
C HIS A 211 -17.03 4.91 10.18
N ARG A 212 -16.28 4.40 11.16
CA ARG A 212 -15.75 3.05 11.13
C ARG A 212 -16.80 2.09 11.68
N TRP A 213 -17.05 0.99 10.97
CA TRP A 213 -18.06 0.00 11.35
C TRP A 213 -17.46 -1.10 12.23
N TYR A 214 -16.65 -0.70 13.20
CA TYR A 214 -16.07 -1.57 14.20
C TYR A 214 -15.70 -0.77 15.46
N ARG A 215 -15.50 -1.49 16.56
CA ARG A 215 -14.96 -0.98 17.82
C ARG A 215 -13.52 -1.44 18.00
N ALA A 216 -12.81 -0.81 18.93
CA ALA A 216 -11.46 -1.20 19.32
C ALA A 216 -11.38 -2.69 19.68
N GLU A 217 -12.38 -3.22 20.39
CA GLU A 217 -12.43 -4.65 20.73
C GLU A 217 -12.49 -5.57 19.50
N HIS A 218 -13.23 -5.20 18.46
CA HIS A 218 -13.33 -6.01 17.24
C HIS A 218 -11.99 -6.03 16.51
N TYR A 219 -11.31 -4.88 16.47
CA TYR A 219 -9.97 -4.77 15.90
C TYR A 219 -8.96 -5.63 16.68
N ALA A 220 -8.99 -5.57 18.01
CA ALA A 220 -8.11 -6.37 18.87
C ALA A 220 -8.23 -7.86 18.57
N ARG A 221 -9.47 -8.38 18.46
CA ARG A 221 -9.71 -9.80 18.11
C ARG A 221 -9.07 -10.21 16.79
N ARG A 222 -8.99 -9.31 15.79
CA ARG A 222 -8.30 -9.60 14.52
C ARG A 222 -6.79 -9.67 14.70
N VAL A 223 -6.22 -8.75 15.48
CA VAL A 223 -4.78 -8.75 15.80
C VAL A 223 -4.39 -10.00 16.60
N GLU A 224 -5.20 -10.37 17.58
CA GLU A 224 -5.00 -11.56 18.42
C GLU A 224 -5.06 -12.84 17.57
N LEU A 225 -6.07 -12.96 16.70
CA LEU A 225 -6.18 -14.08 15.76
C LEU A 225 -4.95 -14.20 14.84
N ILE A 226 -4.46 -13.09 14.28
CA ILE A 226 -3.23 -13.10 13.48
C ILE A 226 -2.05 -13.57 14.33
N ARG A 227 -1.90 -13.06 15.56
CA ARG A 227 -0.77 -13.40 16.42
C ARG A 227 -0.83 -14.87 16.87
N GLU A 228 -2.01 -15.41 17.12
CA GLU A 228 -2.23 -16.82 17.47
C GLU A 228 -1.77 -17.75 16.35
N ARG A 229 -2.17 -17.47 15.10
CA ARG A 229 -1.85 -18.32 13.94
C ARG A 229 -0.48 -18.05 13.33
N LEU A 230 -0.01 -16.82 13.41
CA LEU A 230 1.24 -16.34 12.83
C LEU A 230 2.01 -15.55 13.91
N PRO A 231 2.67 -16.23 14.87
CA PRO A 231 3.34 -15.60 16.02
C PRO A 231 4.43 -14.60 15.67
N HIS A 232 4.88 -14.56 14.41
CA HIS A 232 5.92 -13.67 13.92
C HIS A 232 5.50 -12.78 12.74
N ALA A 233 4.20 -12.75 12.41
CA ALA A 233 3.69 -11.84 11.39
C ALA A 233 3.91 -10.39 11.78
N ALA A 234 4.21 -9.57 10.77
CA ALA A 234 4.19 -8.13 10.92
C ALA A 234 2.76 -7.62 10.87
N ILE A 235 2.38 -6.82 11.86
CA ILE A 235 1.08 -6.17 11.94
C ILE A 235 1.33 -4.67 11.96
N GLY A 236 0.99 -4.00 10.86
CA GLY A 236 1.09 -2.56 10.71
C GLY A 236 -0.29 -1.90 10.77
N ALA A 237 -0.34 -0.64 11.18
CA ALA A 237 -1.59 0.12 11.18
C ALA A 237 -1.42 1.59 10.79
N ASP A 238 -2.45 2.15 10.18
CA ASP A 238 -2.57 3.60 9.98
C ASP A 238 -3.31 4.23 11.17
N VAL A 239 -2.84 5.37 11.67
CA VAL A 239 -3.45 6.11 12.79
C VAL A 239 -3.51 7.60 12.46
N ILE A 240 -4.66 8.24 12.73
CA ILE A 240 -4.87 9.67 12.49
C ILE A 240 -4.93 10.40 13.83
N ALA A 241 -3.98 11.30 14.06
CA ALA A 241 -3.98 12.21 15.21
C ALA A 241 -4.77 13.48 14.92
N GLY A 242 -5.49 13.99 15.91
CA GLY A 242 -6.16 15.30 15.85
C GLY A 242 -7.41 15.32 14.99
N PHE A 243 -8.13 14.19 14.90
CA PHE A 243 -9.44 14.15 14.24
C PHE A 243 -10.41 15.14 14.93
N PRO A 244 -11.33 15.81 14.19
CA PRO A 244 -12.23 16.78 14.80
C PRO A 244 -13.04 16.19 15.96
N GLY A 245 -12.93 16.84 17.12
CA GLY A 245 -13.56 16.43 18.37
C GLY A 245 -12.70 15.52 19.26
N GLU A 246 -11.49 15.12 18.85
CA GLU A 246 -10.59 14.27 19.65
C GLU A 246 -10.12 14.96 20.94
N THR A 247 -10.46 14.37 22.09
CA THR A 247 -10.06 14.87 23.42
C THR A 247 -8.77 14.18 23.90
N GLU A 248 -8.21 14.63 25.02
CA GLU A 248 -7.07 13.94 25.65
C GLU A 248 -7.42 12.50 26.05
N ALA A 249 -8.65 12.23 26.50
CA ALA A 249 -9.09 10.89 26.87
C ALA A 249 -9.12 9.94 25.66
N ASP A 250 -9.54 10.41 24.48
CA ASP A 250 -9.54 9.59 23.26
C ASP A 250 -8.14 9.30 22.74
N HIS A 251 -7.25 10.29 22.85
CA HIS A 251 -5.85 10.12 22.50
C HIS A 251 -5.17 9.15 23.46
N ALA A 252 -5.41 9.27 24.77
CA ALA A 252 -4.92 8.35 25.78
C ALA A 252 -5.45 6.92 25.54
N ALA A 253 -6.73 6.75 25.22
CA ALA A 253 -7.31 5.47 24.85
C ALA A 253 -6.64 4.86 23.60
N THR A 254 -6.36 5.69 22.59
CA THR A 254 -5.65 5.26 21.38
C THR A 254 -4.22 4.81 21.70
N MET A 255 -3.49 5.57 22.52
CA MET A 255 -2.14 5.20 22.96
C MET A 255 -2.15 3.88 23.75
N ALA A 256 -3.07 3.75 24.72
CA ALA A 256 -3.19 2.54 25.54
C ALA A 256 -3.55 1.30 24.69
N PHE A 257 -4.48 1.44 23.74
CA PHE A 257 -4.87 0.37 22.83
C PHE A 257 -3.70 -0.12 21.98
N ILE A 258 -2.90 0.80 21.43
CA ILE A 258 -1.73 0.46 20.63
C ILE A 258 -0.61 -0.14 21.49
N GLU A 259 -0.42 0.37 22.71
CA GLU A 259 0.56 -0.15 23.66
C GLU A 259 0.21 -1.59 24.11
N ALA A 260 -1.07 -1.92 24.26
CA ALA A 260 -1.51 -3.27 24.65
C ALA A 260 -1.35 -4.32 23.54
N LEU A 261 -1.41 -3.92 22.27
CA LEU A 261 -1.42 -4.86 21.14
C LEU A 261 -0.03 -5.05 20.48
N PRO A 262 0.22 -6.21 19.84
CA PRO A 262 1.50 -6.56 19.24
C PRO A 262 1.71 -5.93 17.85
N PHE A 263 1.45 -4.63 17.73
CA PHE A 263 1.78 -3.86 16.54
C PHE A 263 3.30 -3.83 16.30
N THR A 264 3.69 -3.80 15.03
CA THR A 264 5.09 -3.83 14.59
C THR A 264 5.55 -2.53 13.97
N TYR A 265 4.63 -1.72 13.46
CA TYR A 265 4.87 -0.35 13.00
C TYR A 265 3.53 0.37 12.84
N LEU A 266 3.57 1.70 12.85
CA LEU A 266 2.42 2.55 12.56
C LEU A 266 2.77 3.56 11.47
N HIS A 267 1.82 3.87 10.59
CA HIS A 267 1.86 5.11 9.84
C HIS A 267 1.00 6.14 10.56
N VAL A 268 1.65 7.20 11.04
CA VAL A 268 0.99 8.25 11.81
C VAL A 268 0.75 9.47 10.92
N PHE A 269 -0.52 9.75 10.69
CA PHE A 269 -0.98 10.90 9.93
C PHE A 269 -1.56 11.95 10.87
N SER A 270 -1.33 13.23 10.55
CA SER A 270 -2.13 14.30 11.16
C SER A 270 -3.42 14.44 10.37
N TYR A 271 -4.55 14.63 11.05
CA TYR A 271 -5.80 14.95 10.37
C TYR A 271 -5.60 16.16 9.45
N SER A 272 -6.03 16.00 8.20
CA SER A 272 -5.97 17.03 7.18
C SER A 272 -7.39 17.23 6.65
N LYS A 273 -7.92 18.44 6.83
CA LYS A 273 -9.24 18.81 6.32
C LYS A 273 -9.23 18.71 4.80
N ARG A 274 -10.05 17.79 4.26
CA ARG A 274 -10.25 17.64 2.82
C ARG A 274 -11.63 18.18 2.43
N PRO A 275 -11.73 19.08 1.43
CA PRO A 275 -13.02 19.55 0.93
C PRO A 275 -13.97 18.38 0.59
N ALA A 276 -15.28 18.61 0.72
CA ALA A 276 -16.36 17.65 0.49
C ALA A 276 -16.44 16.44 1.46
N THR A 277 -15.48 16.25 2.37
CA THR A 277 -15.58 15.19 3.39
C THR A 277 -16.50 15.61 4.55
N LYS A 278 -17.19 14.65 5.18
CA LYS A 278 -18.06 14.94 6.33
C LYS A 278 -17.28 15.50 7.53
N ALA A 279 -16.04 15.04 7.74
CA ALA A 279 -15.20 15.54 8.82
C ALA A 279 -14.79 17.01 8.62
N ALA A 280 -14.79 17.51 7.38
CA ALA A 280 -14.45 18.90 7.09
C ALA A 280 -15.51 19.90 7.59
N SER A 281 -16.77 19.49 7.76
CA SER A 281 -17.85 20.33 8.30
C SER A 281 -17.99 20.24 9.83
N LEU A 282 -17.24 19.37 10.50
CA LEU A 282 -17.24 19.27 11.96
C LEU A 282 -16.64 20.54 12.60
N ARG A 283 -17.30 21.10 13.60
CA ARG A 283 -16.92 22.39 14.23
C ARG A 283 -15.72 22.28 15.18
N ASN A 284 -15.58 21.15 15.88
CA ASN A 284 -14.60 20.97 16.95
C ASN A 284 -13.21 20.57 16.43
N GLN A 285 -12.62 21.41 15.58
CA GLN A 285 -11.28 21.14 15.04
C GLN A 285 -10.23 21.19 16.16
N VAL A 286 -9.30 20.22 16.16
CA VAL A 286 -8.22 20.17 17.16
C VAL A 286 -7.12 21.16 16.77
N PRO A 287 -6.64 22.02 17.71
CA PRO A 287 -5.54 22.94 17.44
C PRO A 287 -4.29 22.23 16.90
N ARG A 288 -3.65 22.83 15.88
CA ARG A 288 -2.48 22.24 15.20
C ARG A 288 -1.34 21.86 16.15
N ALA A 289 -1.10 22.64 17.20
CA ALA A 289 -0.09 22.34 18.21
C ALA A 289 -0.37 21.02 18.94
N ILE A 290 -1.63 20.78 19.32
CA ILE A 290 -2.08 19.54 19.96
C ILE A 290 -1.96 18.37 18.99
N THR A 291 -2.43 18.52 17.75
CA THR A 291 -2.30 17.49 16.70
C THR A 291 -0.84 17.11 16.47
N LYS A 292 0.08 18.08 16.41
CA LYS A 292 1.52 17.83 16.24
C LYS A 292 2.11 17.10 17.45
N ARG A 293 1.71 17.46 18.67
CA ARG A 293 2.13 16.79 19.91
C ARG A 293 1.69 15.32 19.91
N ARG A 294 0.40 15.06 19.70
CA ARG A 294 -0.19 13.71 19.64
C ARG A 294 0.44 12.84 18.55
N ALA A 295 0.65 13.40 17.36
CA ALA A 295 1.31 12.70 16.27
C ALA A 295 2.78 12.36 16.59
N ARG A 296 3.48 13.18 17.40
CA ARG A 296 4.84 12.87 17.87
C ARG A 296 4.82 11.72 18.87
N GLU A 297 3.90 11.75 19.83
CA GLU A 297 3.73 10.69 20.83
C GLU A 297 3.44 9.32 20.18
N LEU A 298 2.53 9.29 19.20
CA LEU A 298 2.22 8.09 18.42
C LEU A 298 3.42 7.58 17.60
N ARG A 299 4.24 8.48 17.03
CA ARG A 299 5.47 8.08 16.32
C ARG A 299 6.50 7.48 17.27
N ALA A 300 6.70 8.08 18.44
CA ALA A 300 7.58 7.54 19.46
C ALA A 300 7.12 6.15 19.94
N LEU A 301 5.81 5.94 20.11
CA LEU A 301 5.24 4.62 20.39
C LEU A 301 5.50 3.63 19.24
N SER A 302 5.29 4.05 17.99
CA SER A 302 5.59 3.23 16.81
C SER A 302 7.06 2.82 16.75
N GLU A 303 7.99 3.72 17.08
CA GLU A 303 9.43 3.45 17.09
C GLU A 303 9.79 2.40 18.16
N ARG A 304 9.22 2.50 19.37
CA ARG A 304 9.38 1.48 20.41
C ARG A 304 8.86 0.11 19.96
N LYS A 305 7.64 0.07 19.41
CA LYS A 305 7.02 -1.16 18.89
C LYS A 305 7.85 -1.78 17.76
N ALA A 306 8.36 -0.95 16.84
CA ALA A 306 9.21 -1.40 15.75
C ALA A 306 10.56 -1.93 16.25
N ALA A 307 11.17 -1.29 17.25
CA ALA A 307 12.40 -1.75 17.88
C ALA A 307 12.20 -3.08 18.61
N ALA A 308 11.14 -3.21 19.42
CA ALA A 308 10.79 -4.47 20.10
C ALA A 308 10.55 -5.61 19.08
N PHE A 309 9.82 -5.33 17.99
CA PHE A 309 9.64 -6.33 16.94
C PHE A 309 10.96 -6.69 16.27
N ARG A 310 11.83 -5.74 15.92
CA ARG A 310 13.17 -6.05 15.37
C ARG A 310 13.98 -6.92 16.33
N GLN A 311 14.03 -6.56 17.62
CA GLN A 311 14.75 -7.34 18.63
C GLN A 311 14.24 -8.78 18.70
N SER A 312 12.92 -9.00 18.62
CA SER A 312 12.33 -10.35 18.63
C SER A 312 12.71 -11.21 17.41
N GLN A 313 13.32 -10.63 16.37
CA GLN A 313 13.77 -11.35 15.19
C GLN A 313 15.23 -11.79 15.28
N ILE A 314 16.01 -11.27 16.24
CA ILE A 314 17.42 -11.65 16.41
C ILE A 314 17.49 -13.13 16.84
N GLY A 315 18.43 -13.87 16.26
CA GLY A 315 18.61 -15.31 16.40
C GLY A 315 17.70 -16.15 15.50
N ARG A 316 16.80 -15.54 14.71
CA ARG A 316 15.91 -16.28 13.82
C ARG A 316 16.51 -16.43 12.42
N GLU A 317 16.30 -17.60 11.84
CA GLU A 317 16.49 -17.83 10.41
C GLU A 317 15.31 -17.26 9.62
N LEU A 318 15.62 -16.52 8.55
CA LEU A 318 14.66 -15.82 7.71
C LEU A 318 15.00 -16.03 6.25
N ARG A 319 14.00 -16.41 5.44
CA ARG A 319 14.10 -16.37 3.98
C ARG A 319 13.84 -14.96 3.46
N VAL A 320 14.82 -14.36 2.80
CA VAL A 320 14.82 -12.95 2.39
C VAL A 320 15.06 -12.80 0.89
N LEU A 321 14.42 -11.80 0.28
CA LEU A 321 14.67 -11.40 -1.11
C LEU A 321 15.65 -10.23 -1.12
N THR A 322 16.78 -10.36 -1.79
CA THR A 322 17.73 -9.26 -1.99
C THR A 322 17.09 -8.16 -2.83
N LEU A 323 17.28 -6.92 -2.40
CA LEU A 323 16.75 -5.74 -3.05
C LEU A 323 17.87 -5.04 -3.82
N ARG A 324 17.49 -4.32 -4.88
CA ARG A 324 18.41 -3.37 -5.52
C ARG A 324 18.76 -2.28 -4.52
N ALA A 325 20.06 -2.01 -4.35
CA ALA A 325 20.53 -0.90 -3.54
C ALA A 325 20.26 0.43 -4.26
N SER A 326 19.76 1.43 -3.53
CA SER A 326 19.52 2.78 -4.07
C SER A 326 20.81 3.59 -4.28
N THR A 327 21.90 3.14 -3.65
CA THR A 327 23.26 3.68 -3.71
C THR A 327 24.22 2.49 -3.71
N ASP A 328 25.52 2.72 -4.00
CA ASP A 328 26.51 1.67 -3.83
C ASP A 328 26.41 1.04 -2.43
N PRO A 329 26.52 -0.29 -2.30
CA PRO A 329 26.42 -0.99 -1.03
C PRO A 329 27.46 -0.48 -0.02
N VAL A 330 27.08 0.49 0.81
CA VAL A 330 27.96 1.04 1.85
C VAL A 330 28.27 -0.09 2.84
N GLY A 331 29.56 -0.38 3.03
CA GLY A 331 30.02 -1.40 3.97
C GLY A 331 29.87 -2.84 3.51
N GLY A 332 29.70 -3.10 2.20
CA GLY A 332 29.70 -4.47 1.67
C GLY A 332 28.51 -5.32 2.10
N ARG A 333 27.34 -4.68 2.30
CA ARG A 333 26.09 -5.34 2.72
C ARG A 333 25.00 -5.19 1.67
N THR A 334 24.25 -6.25 1.42
CA THR A 334 23.13 -6.27 0.47
C THR A 334 21.81 -6.02 1.19
N PRO A 335 21.00 -5.02 0.79
CA PRO A 335 19.68 -4.83 1.37
C PRO A 335 18.77 -5.99 0.98
N ALA A 336 17.93 -6.46 1.90
CA ALA A 336 16.98 -7.54 1.65
C ALA A 336 15.68 -7.34 2.42
N ILE A 337 14.63 -8.09 2.04
CA ILE A 337 13.34 -8.08 2.75
C ILE A 337 12.81 -9.47 3.06
N SER A 338 12.33 -9.65 4.28
CA SER A 338 11.69 -10.89 4.74
C SER A 338 10.19 -10.96 4.42
N SER A 339 9.61 -12.16 4.60
CA SER A 339 8.16 -12.39 4.52
C SER A 339 7.39 -11.47 5.48
N ASN A 340 7.83 -11.36 6.73
CA ASN A 340 7.25 -10.47 7.75
C ASN A 340 7.72 -8.99 7.65
N TYR A 341 8.01 -8.53 6.44
CA TYR A 341 8.24 -7.11 6.12
C TYR A 341 9.34 -6.45 6.95
N ARG A 342 10.40 -7.19 7.32
CA ARG A 342 11.62 -6.64 7.91
C ARG A 342 12.61 -6.33 6.82
N ARG A 343 13.26 -5.17 6.94
CA ARG A 343 14.39 -4.79 6.11
C ARG A 343 15.67 -5.29 6.79
N LEU A 344 16.53 -5.90 6.00
CA LEU A 344 17.78 -6.48 6.47
C LEU A 344 18.92 -5.92 5.64
N LEU A 345 20.10 -5.86 6.25
CA LEU A 345 21.38 -5.66 5.59
C LEU A 345 22.16 -6.97 5.76
N VAL A 346 22.24 -7.74 4.68
CA VAL A 346 22.92 -9.04 4.66
C VAL A 346 24.40 -8.80 4.37
N LYS A 347 25.30 -9.34 5.19
CA LYS A 347 26.75 -9.24 4.98
C LYS A 347 27.16 -9.94 3.69
N GLY A 348 27.87 -9.23 2.81
CA GLY A 348 28.25 -9.69 1.47
C GLY A 348 27.50 -8.94 0.36
N LEU A 349 28.04 -9.03 -0.85
CA LEU A 349 27.45 -8.48 -2.06
C LEU A 349 26.78 -9.60 -2.85
N PHE A 350 25.44 -9.55 -2.91
CA PHE A 350 24.63 -10.52 -3.64
C PHE A 350 23.87 -9.82 -4.77
N PRO A 351 23.60 -10.51 -5.89
CA PRO A 351 22.75 -9.96 -6.93
C PRO A 351 21.37 -9.62 -6.38
N CYS A 352 20.75 -8.55 -6.89
CA CYS A 352 19.37 -8.21 -6.53
C CYS A 352 18.38 -9.24 -7.07
N ASN A 353 17.22 -9.37 -6.45
CA ASN A 353 16.19 -10.34 -6.82
C ASN A 353 16.66 -11.79 -6.67
N HIS A 354 17.35 -12.10 -5.58
CA HIS A 354 17.77 -13.46 -5.22
C HIS A 354 17.27 -13.82 -3.83
N TRP A 355 16.89 -15.10 -3.66
CA TRP A 355 16.55 -15.65 -2.36
C TRP A 355 17.81 -16.00 -1.58
N LEU A 356 17.83 -15.62 -0.30
CA LEU A 356 18.82 -16.04 0.67
C LEU A 356 18.12 -16.55 1.93
N ASN A 357 18.68 -17.58 2.56
CA ASN A 357 18.38 -17.92 3.94
C ASN A 357 19.43 -17.24 4.81
N VAL A 358 18.98 -16.44 5.77
CA VAL A 358 19.88 -15.64 6.60
C VAL A 358 19.49 -15.78 8.06
N THR A 359 20.49 -15.71 8.94
CA THR A 359 20.27 -15.58 10.38
C THR A 359 20.38 -14.10 10.72
N ALA A 360 19.40 -13.58 11.46
CA ALA A 360 19.45 -12.20 11.94
C ALA A 360 20.29 -12.12 13.23
N ASN A 361 21.46 -11.50 13.18
CA ASN A 361 22.43 -11.56 14.28
C ASN A 361 22.33 -10.32 15.19
N ALA A 362 21.92 -9.19 14.63
CA ALA A 362 21.82 -7.92 15.35
C ALA A 362 20.77 -7.00 14.71
N SER A 363 20.56 -5.83 15.30
CA SER A 363 19.76 -4.75 14.71
C SER A 363 20.53 -3.43 14.73
N GLU A 364 20.43 -2.66 13.66
CA GLU A 364 21.05 -1.34 13.51
C GLU A 364 20.00 -0.36 13.00
N GLU A 365 19.71 0.68 13.79
CA GLU A 365 18.66 1.67 13.51
C GLU A 365 17.32 1.05 13.10
N THR A 366 17.05 1.03 11.80
CA THR A 366 15.80 0.58 11.16
C THR A 366 15.92 -0.79 10.46
N HIS A 367 17.12 -1.39 10.46
CA HIS A 367 17.43 -2.65 9.78
C HIS A 367 17.83 -3.76 10.77
N LEU A 368 17.65 -5.00 10.35
CA LEU A 368 18.36 -6.15 10.95
C LEU A 368 19.68 -6.36 10.22
N LEU A 369 20.73 -6.68 10.96
CA LEU A 369 21.98 -7.17 10.39
C LEU A 369 21.91 -8.68 10.33
N ALA A 370 22.23 -9.25 9.18
CA ALA A 370 22.10 -10.69 8.96
C ALA A 370 23.31 -11.26 8.20
N GLU A 371 23.55 -12.54 8.39
CA GLU A 371 24.55 -13.32 7.66
C GLU A 371 23.86 -14.51 6.99
N VAL A 372 24.37 -14.94 5.84
CA VAL A 372 23.86 -16.14 5.15
C VAL A 372 24.07 -17.34 6.08
N SER A 373 23.01 -18.12 6.27
CA SER A 373 23.00 -19.30 7.16
C SER A 373 23.72 -20.48 6.55
#